data_AF-A0A897MXH6-F1
#
_entry.id   AF-A0A897MXH6-F1
#
_cell.length_a   1.000
_cell.length_b   1.000
_cell.length_c   1.000
_cell.angle_alpha   90.00
_cell.angle_beta   90.00
_cell.angle_gamma   90.00
#
_symmetry.space_group_name_H-M   'P 1'
#
loop_
_entity.id
_entity.type
_entity.pdbx_description
1 polymer ?
#
loop_
_entity_poly.entity_id
_entity_poly.type
_entity_poly.pdbx_seq_one_letter_code
_entity_poly.pdbx_strand_id
1 'polypeptide(L)'
;MLAAVGTSASALAVGTASAPATATLRVRVVPAATGDRWNGWDRPALEAYAAIGVALERLTAHIERESKTIDDADWSLDAEPGVDPPTGLDGSDLLTAFGDLLDDREARSANTAHLLLAREPFNPDLGYGTARADVTRGGDGTVTIANLGATERWDGRDVTRNIAIHEVLHTLVDDEAVGAVVEGSCDHDLGSVTRVDEDVSEVTPFATAYAGAAEPGSETSWHGTGCGDHDRFYRHDGITEEWRHTTELSAGTLGAVRDFAERRL
;
A
#
# COMPACT_ATOMS: atom_id res chain seq x y z
N MET A 1 33.42 -64.26 32.53
CA MET A 1 33.68 -62.87 32.98
C MET A 1 34.00 -62.06 31.74
N LEU A 2 33.19 -61.03 31.46
CA LEU A 2 33.32 -59.91 30.49
C LEU A 2 31.98 -59.67 29.78
N ALA A 3 31.16 -58.82 30.40
CA ALA A 3 30.02 -58.18 29.75
C ALA A 3 30.49 -56.86 29.16
N ALA A 4 30.24 -56.64 27.87
CA ALA A 4 30.50 -55.37 27.19
C ALA A 4 29.32 -54.43 27.42
N VAL A 5 29.57 -53.31 28.09
CA VAL A 5 28.59 -52.22 28.27
C VAL A 5 28.79 -51.24 27.11
N GLY A 6 27.88 -51.25 26.14
CA GLY A 6 27.85 -50.27 25.06
C GLY A 6 27.17 -48.99 25.54
N THR A 7 27.97 -47.95 25.80
CA THR A 7 27.49 -46.58 26.00
C THR A 7 26.99 -46.01 24.69
N SER A 8 25.68 -45.78 24.58
CA SER A 8 25.10 -45.00 23.49
C SER A 8 25.29 -43.51 23.80
N ALA A 9 26.10 -42.83 23.00
CA ALA A 9 26.22 -41.38 23.04
C ALA A 9 24.99 -40.76 22.36
N SER A 10 24.13 -40.11 23.14
CA SER A 10 23.09 -39.24 22.60
C SER A 10 23.77 -38.02 21.96
N ALA A 11 23.80 -37.98 20.63
CA ALA A 11 24.13 -36.78 19.90
C ALA A 11 23.01 -35.76 20.14
N LEU A 12 23.31 -34.71 20.91
CA LEU A 12 22.49 -33.51 20.97
C LEU A 12 22.44 -32.93 19.55
N ALA A 13 21.25 -32.90 18.96
CA ALA A 13 21.01 -32.17 17.73
C ALA A 13 21.34 -30.70 18.00
N VAL A 14 22.46 -30.24 17.45
CA VAL A 14 22.79 -28.83 17.37
C VAL A 14 21.70 -28.22 16.51
N GLY A 15 20.79 -27.46 17.13
CA GLY A 15 19.79 -26.69 16.41
C GLY A 15 20.51 -25.82 15.40
N THR A 16 20.29 -26.10 14.12
CA THR A 16 20.70 -25.20 13.05
C THR A 16 20.01 -23.87 13.34
N ALA A 17 20.80 -22.85 13.70
CA ALA A 17 20.31 -21.48 13.67
C ALA A 17 19.75 -21.27 12.26
N SER A 18 18.44 -21.08 12.14
CA SER A 18 17.85 -20.73 10.85
C SER A 18 18.52 -19.44 10.41
N ALA A 19 18.86 -19.36 9.12
CA ALA A 19 19.34 -18.12 8.55
C ALA A 19 18.31 -17.02 8.84
N PRO A 20 18.76 -15.77 9.07
CA PRO A 20 17.83 -14.66 9.23
C PRO A 20 16.90 -14.61 8.02
N ALA A 21 15.58 -14.50 8.26
CA ALA A 21 14.64 -14.40 7.16
C ALA A 21 14.65 -12.97 6.63
N THR A 22 14.90 -12.82 5.33
CA THR A 22 14.81 -11.55 4.62
C THR A 22 13.47 -11.49 3.89
N ALA A 23 12.69 -10.44 4.12
CA ALA A 23 11.49 -10.15 3.36
C ALA A 23 11.80 -9.13 2.27
N THR A 24 11.67 -9.50 1.01
CA THR A 24 11.98 -8.63 -0.14
C THR A 24 10.71 -8.10 -0.80
N LEU A 25 10.66 -6.79 -1.03
CA LEU A 25 9.61 -6.10 -1.76
C LEU A 25 10.19 -5.03 -2.68
N ARG A 26 9.59 -4.87 -3.87
CA ARG A 26 9.87 -3.70 -4.72
C ARG A 26 8.58 -2.94 -5.02
N VAL A 27 8.66 -1.61 -5.00
CA VAL A 27 7.61 -0.74 -5.53
C VAL A 27 8.19 -0.01 -6.73
N ARG A 28 7.56 -0.17 -7.89
CA ARG A 28 7.95 0.51 -9.13
C ARG A 28 6.89 1.54 -9.48
N VAL A 29 7.29 2.80 -9.54
CA VAL A 29 6.36 3.92 -9.80
C VAL A 29 6.53 4.40 -11.23
N VAL A 30 5.42 4.40 -11.96
CA VAL A 30 5.35 4.72 -13.39
C VAL A 30 4.40 5.91 -13.58
N PRO A 31 4.88 7.10 -13.96
CA PRO A 31 4.00 8.23 -14.27
C PRO A 31 3.28 8.08 -15.61
N ALA A 32 2.05 8.57 -15.70
CA ALA A 32 1.47 8.86 -17.01
C ALA A 32 2.29 9.96 -17.71
N ALA A 33 2.68 9.70 -18.97
CA ALA A 33 3.49 10.57 -19.79
C ALA A 33 2.68 11.80 -20.21
N THR A 34 2.64 12.82 -19.35
CA THR A 34 2.00 14.10 -19.67
C THR A 34 3.03 15.10 -20.19
N GLY A 35 2.98 15.40 -21.49
CA GLY A 35 3.64 16.53 -22.15
C GLY A 35 5.10 16.81 -21.77
N ASP A 36 6.05 16.20 -22.50
CA ASP A 36 7.49 16.51 -22.69
C ASP A 36 8.40 16.84 -21.48
N ARG A 37 7.89 16.99 -20.25
CA ARG A 37 8.72 17.24 -19.06
C ARG A 37 9.02 15.94 -18.34
N TRP A 38 10.31 15.60 -18.28
CA TRP A 38 10.91 14.52 -17.48
C TRP A 38 10.18 13.17 -17.59
N ASN A 39 9.66 12.85 -18.78
CA ASN A 39 8.93 11.60 -19.04
C ASN A 39 7.77 11.38 -18.06
N GLY A 40 6.94 12.40 -17.78
CA GLY A 40 5.76 12.30 -16.92
C GLY A 40 6.00 12.62 -15.44
N TRP A 41 7.24 12.80 -15.02
CA TRP A 41 7.60 13.18 -13.65
C TRP A 41 7.40 14.69 -13.39
N ASP A 42 6.14 15.12 -13.32
CA ASP A 42 5.81 16.46 -12.84
C ASP A 42 5.90 16.56 -11.30
N ARG A 43 5.63 17.76 -10.77
CA ARG A 43 5.68 18.00 -9.32
C ARG A 43 4.75 17.07 -8.51
N PRO A 44 3.46 16.88 -8.87
CA PRO A 44 2.62 15.88 -8.22
C PRO A 44 3.21 14.47 -8.19
N ALA A 45 3.73 13.99 -9.31
CA ALA A 45 4.31 12.65 -9.37
C ALA A 45 5.52 12.53 -8.44
N LEU A 46 6.40 13.54 -8.43
CA LEU A 46 7.58 13.56 -7.55
C LEU A 46 7.22 13.60 -6.06
N GLU A 47 6.21 14.39 -5.68
CA GLU A 47 5.77 14.47 -4.28
C GLU A 47 5.05 13.19 -3.82
N ALA A 48 4.27 12.56 -4.70
CA ALA A 48 3.67 11.24 -4.45
C ALA A 48 4.74 10.16 -4.28
N TYR A 49 5.74 10.10 -5.18
CA TYR A 49 6.86 9.17 -5.09
C TYR A 49 7.66 9.34 -3.79
N ALA A 50 7.98 10.59 -3.42
CA ALA A 50 8.68 10.87 -2.17
C ALA A 50 7.85 10.43 -0.94
N ALA A 51 6.53 10.63 -0.96
CA ALA A 51 5.64 10.21 0.11
C ALA A 51 5.60 8.68 0.26
N ILE A 52 5.57 7.94 -0.86
CA ILE A 52 5.68 6.47 -0.86
C ILE A 52 7.01 6.03 -0.26
N GLY A 53 8.12 6.67 -0.63
CA GLY A 53 9.44 6.33 -0.10
C GLY A 53 9.50 6.43 1.43
N VAL A 54 8.99 7.54 1.99
CA VAL A 54 8.90 7.72 3.43
C VAL A 54 7.98 6.68 4.10
N ALA A 55 6.85 6.33 3.46
CA ALA A 55 5.97 5.29 3.97
C ALA A 55 6.65 3.91 3.99
N LEU A 56 7.39 3.55 2.95
CA LEU A 56 8.16 2.30 2.89
C LEU A 56 9.26 2.27 3.96
N GLU A 57 10.00 3.35 4.15
CA GLU A 57 11.01 3.45 5.24
C GLU A 57 10.38 3.20 6.62
N ARG A 58 9.17 3.75 6.87
CA ARG A 58 8.44 3.53 8.12
C ARG A 58 7.99 2.07 8.28
N LEU A 59 7.52 1.44 7.20
CA LEU A 59 7.10 0.04 7.17
C LEU A 59 8.30 -0.89 7.44
N THR A 60 9.40 -0.72 6.70
CA THR A 60 10.66 -1.45 6.90
C THR A 60 11.12 -1.35 8.34
N ALA A 61 11.24 -0.12 8.86
CA ALA A 61 11.70 0.09 10.22
C ALA A 61 10.72 -0.51 11.26
N HIS A 62 9.41 -0.55 10.98
CA HIS A 62 8.45 -1.21 11.86
C HIS A 62 8.58 -2.73 11.83
N ILE A 63 8.71 -3.32 10.65
CA ILE A 63 8.90 -4.77 10.47
C ILE A 63 10.18 -5.23 11.18
N GLU A 64 11.31 -4.58 10.93
CA GLU A 64 12.60 -4.95 11.56
C GLU A 64 12.60 -4.82 13.08
N ARG A 65 11.79 -3.90 13.65
CA ARG A 65 11.69 -3.73 15.09
C ARG A 65 10.75 -4.72 15.77
N GLU A 66 9.62 -5.01 15.12
CA GLU A 66 8.48 -5.68 15.77
C GLU A 66 8.25 -7.10 15.26
N SER A 67 8.86 -7.48 14.13
CA SER A 67 8.73 -8.83 13.59
C SER A 67 9.43 -9.86 14.47
N LYS A 68 8.85 -11.05 14.52
CA LYS A 68 9.42 -12.21 15.21
C LYS A 68 10.15 -13.16 14.27
N THR A 69 9.96 -13.00 12.97
CA THR A 69 10.43 -13.94 11.95
C THR A 69 11.31 -13.29 10.89
N ILE A 70 11.13 -11.99 10.62
CA ILE A 70 11.92 -11.23 9.66
C ILE A 70 13.01 -10.47 10.42
N ASP A 71 14.26 -10.71 10.05
CA ASP A 71 15.43 -10.02 10.61
C ASP A 71 15.88 -8.84 9.74
N ASP A 72 15.50 -8.83 8.47
CA ASP A 72 15.90 -7.83 7.46
C ASP A 72 14.76 -7.61 6.44
N ALA A 73 14.34 -6.37 6.24
CA ALA A 73 13.28 -6.03 5.29
C ALA A 73 13.85 -5.21 4.13
N ASP A 74 14.27 -5.91 3.07
CA ASP A 74 14.82 -5.32 1.84
C ASP A 74 13.69 -4.80 0.93
N TRP A 75 13.16 -3.63 1.29
CA TRP A 75 12.06 -2.98 0.58
C TRP A 75 12.58 -1.76 -0.18
N SER A 76 12.34 -1.71 -1.49
CA SER A 76 12.91 -0.69 -2.38
C SER A 76 11.85 0.03 -3.20
N LEU A 77 12.19 1.25 -3.62
CA LEU A 77 11.33 2.12 -4.43
C LEU A 77 12.06 2.58 -5.70
N ASP A 78 11.60 2.12 -6.85
CA ASP A 78 12.19 2.45 -8.15
C ASP A 78 11.29 3.44 -8.92
N ALA A 79 11.94 4.42 -9.56
CA ALA A 79 11.29 5.34 -10.48
C ALA A 79 11.47 4.85 -11.93
N GLU A 80 10.37 4.68 -12.65
CA GLU A 80 10.38 4.23 -14.03
C GLU A 80 10.09 5.38 -15.01
N PRO A 81 10.48 5.25 -16.30
CA PRO A 81 10.05 6.18 -17.34
C PRO A 81 8.53 6.13 -17.49
N GLY A 82 7.92 7.31 -17.70
CA GLY A 82 6.49 7.38 -17.88
C GLY A 82 5.97 6.64 -19.10
N VAL A 83 4.69 6.31 -19.04
CA VAL A 83 3.96 5.54 -20.04
C VAL A 83 2.72 6.29 -20.46
N ASP A 84 2.22 6.04 -21.67
CA ASP A 84 0.98 6.64 -22.16
C ASP A 84 -0.11 5.57 -22.15
N PRO A 85 -0.78 5.35 -20.99
CA PRO A 85 -1.83 4.34 -20.91
C PRO A 85 -3.09 4.82 -21.64
N PRO A 86 -3.97 3.91 -22.11
CA PRO A 86 -5.24 4.30 -22.69
C PRO A 86 -6.09 5.10 -21.68
N THR A 87 -6.74 6.16 -22.16
CA THR A 87 -7.54 7.05 -21.31
C THR A 87 -9.03 6.72 -21.31
N GLY A 88 -9.74 7.09 -20.25
CA GLY A 88 -11.19 6.94 -20.12
C GLY A 88 -11.67 5.50 -19.89
N LEU A 89 -10.76 4.62 -19.48
CA LEU A 89 -11.08 3.25 -19.06
C LEU A 89 -11.55 3.24 -17.60
N ASP A 90 -12.40 2.26 -17.25
CA ASP A 90 -12.64 1.96 -15.85
C ASP A 90 -11.39 1.38 -15.16
N GLY A 91 -11.44 1.25 -13.84
CA GLY A 91 -10.31 0.73 -13.07
C GLY A 91 -9.83 -0.66 -13.49
N SER A 92 -10.74 -1.58 -13.81
CA SER A 92 -10.39 -2.96 -14.17
C SER A 92 -9.71 -3.03 -15.54
N ASP A 93 -10.25 -2.32 -16.51
CA ASP A 93 -9.71 -2.24 -17.86
C ASP A 93 -8.36 -1.51 -17.86
N LEU A 94 -8.20 -0.46 -17.05
CA LEU A 94 -6.92 0.24 -16.92
C LEU A 94 -5.84 -0.61 -16.23
N LEU A 95 -6.20 -1.38 -15.19
CA LEU A 95 -5.27 -2.33 -14.56
C LEU A 95 -4.80 -3.38 -15.57
N THR A 96 -5.70 -3.86 -16.42
CA THR A 96 -5.37 -4.84 -17.47
C THR A 96 -4.46 -4.22 -18.52
N ALA A 97 -4.81 -3.05 -19.06
CA ALA A 97 -3.98 -2.35 -20.06
C ALA A 97 -2.58 -2.00 -19.52
N PHE A 98 -2.48 -1.61 -18.25
CA PHE A 98 -1.18 -1.34 -17.63
C PHE A 98 -0.36 -2.62 -17.42
N GLY A 99 -1.01 -3.72 -17.00
CA GLY A 99 -0.37 -5.04 -16.91
C GLY A 99 0.19 -5.50 -18.26
N ASP A 100 -0.61 -5.43 -19.32
CA ASP A 100 -0.20 -5.81 -20.68
C ASP A 100 1.01 -4.97 -21.15
N LEU A 101 1.02 -3.66 -20.85
CA LEU A 101 2.14 -2.78 -21.17
C LEU A 101 3.43 -3.17 -20.44
N LEU A 102 3.35 -3.63 -19.19
CA LEU A 102 4.50 -4.11 -18.43
C LEU A 102 4.99 -5.47 -18.96
N ASP A 103 4.07 -6.35 -19.37
CA ASP A 103 4.39 -7.64 -20.00
C ASP A 103 5.12 -7.44 -21.33
N ASP A 104 4.64 -6.53 -22.19
CA ASP A 104 5.29 -6.17 -23.46
C ASP A 104 6.71 -5.63 -23.28
N ARG A 105 7.02 -5.08 -22.09
CA ARG A 105 8.35 -4.55 -21.73
C ARG A 105 9.21 -5.56 -20.99
N GLU A 106 8.72 -6.77 -20.71
CA GLU A 106 9.35 -7.76 -19.84
C GLU A 106 9.73 -7.16 -18.46
N ALA A 107 8.89 -6.23 -17.96
CA ALA A 107 9.23 -5.39 -16.81
C ALA A 107 8.70 -5.94 -15.46
N ARG A 108 7.92 -7.02 -15.49
CA ARG A 108 7.30 -7.63 -14.31
C ARG A 108 8.29 -8.50 -13.52
N SER A 109 8.11 -8.54 -12.21
CA SER A 109 8.90 -9.39 -11.32
C SER A 109 8.14 -9.76 -10.06
N ALA A 110 8.42 -10.95 -9.52
CA ALA A 110 7.85 -11.41 -8.25
C ALA A 110 8.06 -10.36 -7.13
N ASN A 111 7.14 -10.35 -6.15
CA ASN A 111 7.14 -9.44 -4.99
C ASN A 111 7.29 -7.95 -5.38
N THR A 112 6.71 -7.56 -6.50
CA THR A 112 6.77 -6.18 -7.01
C THR A 112 5.37 -5.59 -7.11
N ALA A 113 5.17 -4.40 -6.54
CA ALA A 113 4.01 -3.57 -6.76
C ALA A 113 4.31 -2.54 -7.85
N HIS A 114 3.64 -2.63 -8.98
CA HIS A 114 3.75 -1.65 -10.06
C HIS A 114 2.63 -0.62 -9.92
N LEU A 115 2.99 0.61 -9.58
CA LEU A 115 2.05 1.73 -9.41
C LEU A 115 2.04 2.61 -10.66
N LEU A 116 0.89 2.70 -11.32
CA LEU A 116 0.63 3.72 -12.32
C LEU A 116 0.10 4.99 -11.64
N LEU A 117 0.79 6.10 -11.88
CA LEU A 117 0.38 7.45 -11.48
C LEU A 117 -0.45 8.08 -12.61
N ALA A 118 -1.76 7.77 -12.63
CA ALA A 118 -2.70 8.12 -13.70
C ALA A 118 -3.12 9.60 -13.67
N ARG A 119 -3.56 10.11 -14.83
CA ARG A 119 -3.92 11.51 -15.08
C ARG A 119 -5.31 11.66 -15.65
N GLU A 120 -6.28 11.22 -14.86
CA GLU A 120 -7.68 11.09 -15.28
C GLU A 120 -8.60 11.95 -14.40
N PRO A 121 -8.49 13.30 -14.49
CA PRO A 121 -9.16 14.23 -13.57
C PRO A 121 -10.68 14.17 -13.59
N PHE A 122 -11.27 13.59 -14.63
CA PHE A 122 -12.72 13.56 -14.86
C PHE A 122 -13.26 12.15 -15.10
N ASN A 123 -12.51 11.12 -14.72
CA ASN A 123 -12.92 9.73 -14.88
C ASN A 123 -13.55 9.20 -13.58
N PRO A 124 -14.89 9.24 -13.43
CA PRO A 124 -15.55 8.77 -12.21
C PRO A 124 -15.46 7.24 -12.06
N ASP A 125 -15.28 6.49 -13.14
CA ASP A 125 -15.21 5.02 -13.12
C ASP A 125 -13.85 4.51 -12.60
N LEU A 126 -12.81 5.34 -12.72
CA LEU A 126 -11.51 5.08 -12.07
C LEU A 126 -11.49 5.56 -10.61
N GLY A 127 -12.22 6.62 -10.28
CA GLY A 127 -12.16 7.21 -8.95
C GLY A 127 -10.75 7.72 -8.62
N TYR A 128 -10.36 7.63 -7.34
CA TYR A 128 -9.00 7.97 -6.91
C TYR A 128 -7.96 6.90 -7.21
N GLY A 129 -8.37 5.68 -7.55
CA GLY A 129 -7.44 4.60 -7.80
C GLY A 129 -8.08 3.22 -7.67
N THR A 130 -7.27 2.21 -7.90
CA THR A 130 -7.65 0.81 -7.74
C THR A 130 -6.41 -0.08 -7.74
N ALA A 131 -6.47 -1.20 -7.03
CA ALA A 131 -5.44 -2.23 -7.02
C ALA A 131 -6.01 -3.58 -7.45
N ARG A 132 -5.18 -4.40 -8.13
CA ARG A 132 -5.61 -5.72 -8.62
C ARG A 132 -5.63 -6.77 -7.50
N ALA A 133 -4.53 -6.89 -6.77
CA ALA A 133 -4.32 -7.89 -5.71
C ALA A 133 -3.03 -7.56 -4.94
N ASP A 134 -2.75 -8.33 -3.89
CA ASP A 134 -1.46 -8.34 -3.19
C ASP A 134 -0.30 -8.85 -4.08
N VAL A 135 0.93 -8.48 -3.71
CA VAL A 135 2.15 -8.79 -4.48
C VAL A 135 2.43 -10.29 -4.64
N THR A 136 1.89 -11.16 -3.77
CA THR A 136 2.17 -12.61 -3.81
C THR A 136 1.21 -13.40 -4.67
N ARG A 137 0.00 -12.89 -4.89
CA ARG A 137 -0.97 -13.49 -5.84
C ARG A 137 -0.64 -13.21 -7.30
N GLY A 138 0.25 -12.25 -7.57
CA GLY A 138 0.59 -11.80 -8.91
C GLY A 138 1.51 -12.70 -9.73
N GLY A 139 2.16 -13.70 -9.11
CA GLY A 139 3.19 -14.55 -9.73
C GLY A 139 4.47 -13.75 -10.06
N ASP A 140 4.34 -12.79 -10.95
CA ASP A 140 5.35 -11.83 -11.40
C ASP A 140 5.01 -10.40 -10.94
N GLY A 141 4.55 -10.25 -9.69
CA GLY A 141 4.16 -8.97 -9.10
C GLY A 141 2.73 -8.53 -9.45
N THR A 142 2.29 -7.41 -8.91
CA THR A 142 0.91 -6.91 -9.05
C THR A 142 0.89 -5.48 -9.59
N VAL A 143 -0.28 -5.03 -10.01
CA VAL A 143 -0.51 -3.67 -10.54
C VAL A 143 -1.51 -2.93 -9.67
N THR A 144 -1.27 -1.63 -9.53
CA THR A 144 -2.12 -0.69 -8.81
C THR A 144 -2.07 0.68 -9.48
N ILE A 145 -3.10 1.50 -9.28
CA ILE A 145 -3.28 2.78 -9.95
C ILE A 145 -3.66 3.82 -8.91
N ALA A 146 -2.94 4.94 -8.89
CA ALA A 146 -3.35 6.15 -8.20
C ALA A 146 -3.69 7.24 -9.22
N ASN A 147 -4.91 7.75 -9.18
CA ASN A 147 -5.39 8.81 -10.06
C ASN A 147 -5.03 10.19 -9.48
N LEU A 148 -3.79 10.60 -9.73
CA LEU A 148 -3.30 11.93 -9.38
C LEU A 148 -4.02 13.03 -10.14
N GLY A 149 -4.54 12.74 -11.34
CA GLY A 149 -5.38 13.68 -12.07
C GLY A 149 -6.60 14.10 -11.25
N ALA A 150 -7.32 13.15 -10.68
CA ALA A 150 -8.51 13.41 -9.88
C ALA A 150 -8.16 14.11 -8.56
N THR A 151 -7.28 13.53 -7.76
CA THR A 151 -6.92 14.10 -6.44
C THR A 151 -6.39 15.53 -6.56
N GLU A 152 -5.49 15.81 -7.51
CA GLU A 152 -4.96 17.17 -7.70
C GLU A 152 -6.00 18.18 -8.20
N ARG A 153 -6.98 17.71 -8.97
CA ARG A 153 -8.02 18.56 -9.51
C ARG A 153 -9.02 18.98 -8.44
N TRP A 154 -9.33 18.07 -7.52
CA TRP A 154 -10.51 18.17 -6.66
C TRP A 154 -10.19 18.40 -5.19
N ASP A 155 -9.13 17.80 -4.66
CA ASP A 155 -8.89 17.74 -3.20
C ASP A 155 -7.47 18.20 -2.81
N GLY A 156 -6.59 18.28 -3.80
CA GLY A 156 -5.26 18.86 -3.69
C GLY A 156 -4.19 17.90 -3.21
N ARG A 157 -3.05 18.51 -2.88
CA ARG A 157 -1.76 17.84 -2.80
C ARG A 157 -1.65 16.78 -1.72
N ASP A 158 -2.32 17.01 -0.60
CA ASP A 158 -2.17 16.17 0.58
C ASP A 158 -2.93 14.86 0.37
N VAL A 159 -4.13 14.93 -0.21
CA VAL A 159 -4.90 13.77 -0.67
C VAL A 159 -4.14 13.02 -1.76
N THR A 160 -3.52 13.72 -2.72
CA THR A 160 -2.68 13.07 -3.75
C THR A 160 -1.57 12.20 -3.16
N ARG A 161 -0.86 12.71 -2.15
CA ARG A 161 0.20 11.95 -1.45
C ARG A 161 -0.38 10.74 -0.72
N ASN A 162 -1.49 10.92 -0.03
CA ASN A 162 -2.14 9.84 0.70
C ASN A 162 -2.67 8.75 -0.20
N ILE A 163 -3.35 9.09 -1.30
CA ILE A 163 -3.88 8.12 -2.26
C ILE A 163 -2.74 7.35 -2.94
N ALA A 164 -1.62 7.99 -3.26
CA ALA A 164 -0.47 7.26 -3.80
C ALA A 164 0.08 6.20 -2.82
N ILE A 165 0.10 6.50 -1.51
CA ILE A 165 0.45 5.52 -0.48
C ILE A 165 -0.65 4.45 -0.34
N HIS A 166 -1.91 4.86 -0.30
CA HIS A 166 -3.10 4.00 -0.18
C HIS A 166 -3.10 2.87 -1.21
N GLU A 167 -2.91 3.24 -2.47
CA GLU A 167 -2.95 2.29 -3.59
C GLU A 167 -1.76 1.32 -3.58
N VAL A 168 -0.61 1.74 -3.05
CA VAL A 168 0.50 0.83 -2.77
C VAL A 168 0.15 -0.11 -1.62
N LEU A 169 -0.44 0.38 -0.53
CA LEU A 169 -0.75 -0.43 0.64
C LEU A 169 -1.73 -1.57 0.34
N HIS A 170 -2.67 -1.38 -0.59
CA HIS A 170 -3.54 -2.48 -1.08
C HIS A 170 -2.76 -3.68 -1.62
N THR A 171 -1.54 -3.45 -2.11
CA THR A 171 -0.69 -4.53 -2.63
C THR A 171 0.08 -5.28 -1.53
N LEU A 172 0.04 -4.76 -0.29
CA LEU A 172 0.88 -5.17 0.83
C LEU A 172 0.08 -5.74 2.01
N VAL A 173 -1.19 -6.05 1.78
CA VAL A 173 -2.06 -6.70 2.76
C VAL A 173 -2.94 -7.74 2.06
N ASP A 174 -3.36 -8.76 2.80
CA ASP A 174 -4.39 -9.70 2.39
C ASP A 174 -5.50 -9.75 3.44
N ASP A 175 -6.62 -10.39 3.12
CA ASP A 175 -7.77 -10.51 4.03
C ASP A 175 -7.39 -11.12 5.39
N GLU A 176 -6.38 -12.00 5.42
CA GLU A 176 -5.91 -12.66 6.64
C GLU A 176 -5.09 -11.71 7.53
N ALA A 177 -4.37 -10.74 6.94
CA ALA A 177 -3.68 -9.65 7.63
C ALA A 177 -4.65 -8.60 8.15
N VAL A 178 -5.66 -8.26 7.35
CA VAL A 178 -6.71 -7.33 7.75
C VAL A 178 -7.47 -7.91 8.95
N GLY A 179 -7.96 -9.15 8.85
CA GLY A 179 -8.75 -9.80 9.89
C GLY A 179 -8.00 -10.12 11.18
N ALA A 180 -6.66 -10.02 11.18
CA ALA A 180 -5.84 -10.15 12.39
C ALA A 180 -5.83 -8.86 13.23
N VAL A 181 -6.16 -7.71 12.64
CA VAL A 181 -6.02 -6.38 13.25
C VAL A 181 -7.37 -5.72 13.50
N VAL A 182 -8.31 -5.85 12.57
CA VAL A 182 -9.64 -5.24 12.66
C VAL A 182 -10.73 -6.29 12.50
N GLU A 183 -11.88 -6.06 13.14
CA GLU A 183 -13.06 -6.89 12.94
C GLU A 183 -13.62 -6.58 11.55
N GLY A 184 -13.21 -7.32 10.52
CA GLY A 184 -13.62 -7.11 9.14
C GLY A 184 -12.70 -7.74 8.11
N SER A 185 -13.02 -7.51 6.84
CA SER A 185 -12.20 -7.94 5.70
C SER A 185 -11.84 -6.77 4.78
N CYS A 186 -12.20 -5.53 5.15
CA CYS A 186 -11.85 -4.36 4.37
C CYS A 186 -10.54 -3.79 4.88
N ASP A 187 -9.55 -3.68 4.00
CA ASP A 187 -8.26 -3.04 4.29
C ASP A 187 -8.38 -1.55 4.62
N HIS A 188 -9.38 -0.84 4.10
CA HIS A 188 -9.67 0.54 4.49
C HIS A 188 -9.94 0.69 5.99
N ASP A 189 -10.49 -0.35 6.64
CA ASP A 189 -10.71 -0.39 8.10
C ASP A 189 -9.38 -0.30 8.87
N LEU A 190 -8.24 -0.59 8.24
CA LEU A 190 -6.93 -0.37 8.86
C LEU A 190 -6.59 1.12 9.03
N GLY A 191 -7.29 2.01 8.34
CA GLY A 191 -7.12 3.45 8.44
C GLY A 191 -7.44 4.01 9.83
N SER A 192 -7.15 5.29 10.01
CA SER A 192 -7.48 6.03 11.23
C SER A 192 -7.89 7.46 10.94
N VAL A 193 -8.86 7.92 11.71
CA VAL A 193 -9.34 9.30 11.84
C VAL A 193 -9.19 9.69 13.30
N THR A 194 -8.22 10.54 13.60
CA THR A 194 -7.86 10.91 14.98
C THR A 194 -8.07 12.40 15.19
N ARG A 195 -8.78 12.77 16.26
CA ARG A 195 -8.95 14.18 16.61
C ARG A 195 -7.64 14.73 17.17
N VAL A 196 -7.08 15.76 16.53
CA VAL A 196 -5.81 16.38 16.92
C VAL A 196 -5.98 17.80 17.49
N ASP A 197 -7.14 18.41 17.23
CA ASP A 197 -7.60 19.68 17.84
C ASP A 197 -9.14 19.63 17.98
N GLU A 198 -9.76 20.63 18.59
CA GLU A 198 -11.23 20.74 18.75
C GLU A 198 -11.95 20.54 17.41
N ASP A 199 -11.46 21.18 16.36
CA ASP A 199 -12.10 21.22 15.03
C ASP A 199 -11.33 20.46 13.94
N VAL A 200 -10.20 19.82 14.27
CA VAL A 200 -9.32 19.17 13.28
C VAL A 200 -9.19 17.67 13.51
N SER A 201 -9.54 16.90 12.49
CA SER A 201 -9.26 15.46 12.40
C SER A 201 -8.09 15.21 11.47
N GLU A 202 -7.14 14.41 11.94
CA GLU A 202 -6.06 13.90 11.13
C GLU A 202 -6.45 12.55 10.51
N VAL A 203 -6.24 12.42 9.20
CA VAL A 203 -6.65 11.29 8.37
C VAL A 203 -5.42 10.63 7.75
N THR A 204 -5.28 9.33 8.00
CA THR A 204 -4.21 8.47 7.46
C THR A 204 -4.53 7.98 6.02
N PRO A 205 -3.56 7.43 5.27
CA PRO A 205 -3.76 7.03 3.88
C PRO A 205 -4.97 6.12 3.63
N PHE A 206 -5.13 5.00 4.35
CA PHE A 206 -6.27 4.09 4.13
C PHE A 206 -7.64 4.69 4.48
N ALA A 207 -7.70 5.71 5.34
CA ALA A 207 -8.94 6.40 5.66
C ALA A 207 -9.26 7.57 4.70
N THR A 208 -8.34 7.97 3.83
CA THR A 208 -8.41 9.25 3.08
C THR A 208 -9.65 9.40 2.20
N ALA A 209 -10.13 8.37 1.53
CA ALA A 209 -11.34 8.47 0.68
C ALA A 209 -12.64 8.10 1.43
N TYR A 210 -12.54 7.88 2.74
CA TYR A 210 -13.56 7.20 3.55
C TYR A 210 -13.80 7.88 4.91
N ALA A 211 -13.10 8.97 5.24
CA ALA A 211 -13.16 9.59 6.56
C ALA A 211 -14.41 10.46 6.77
N GLY A 212 -14.90 11.08 5.71
CA GLY A 212 -16.16 11.84 5.73
C GLY A 212 -17.38 10.97 5.54
N ALA A 213 -18.58 11.54 5.73
CA ALA A 213 -19.84 10.85 5.48
C ALA A 213 -19.92 10.23 4.07
N ALA A 214 -20.75 9.20 3.90
CA ALA A 214 -20.93 8.47 2.62
C ALA A 214 -21.73 9.28 1.56
N GLU A 215 -21.40 10.56 1.42
CA GLU A 215 -21.97 11.51 0.48
C GLU A 215 -20.83 12.26 -0.25
N PRO A 216 -20.94 12.53 -1.55
CA PRO A 216 -19.91 13.29 -2.28
C PRO A 216 -19.63 14.66 -1.65
N GLY A 217 -18.34 14.97 -1.45
CA GLY A 217 -17.89 16.26 -0.92
C GLY A 217 -17.99 16.42 0.61
N SER A 218 -18.16 15.32 1.35
CA SER A 218 -18.20 15.32 2.82
C SER A 218 -16.83 15.57 3.46
N GLU A 219 -15.77 15.07 2.83
CA GLU A 219 -14.37 15.24 3.24
C GLU A 219 -13.52 15.33 1.96
N THR A 220 -13.61 14.29 1.13
CA THR A 220 -13.10 14.25 -0.24
C THR A 220 -14.24 14.37 -1.24
N SER A 221 -13.90 14.86 -2.43
CA SER A 221 -14.84 15.07 -3.54
C SER A 221 -15.46 13.77 -4.00
N TRP A 222 -14.66 12.70 -4.05
CA TRP A 222 -15.10 11.35 -4.42
C TRP A 222 -14.94 10.42 -3.21
N HIS A 223 -16.06 10.01 -2.64
CA HIS A 223 -16.05 8.96 -1.64
C HIS A 223 -15.67 7.63 -2.30
N GLY A 224 -14.74 6.89 -1.71
CA GLY A 224 -14.35 5.58 -2.22
C GLY A 224 -15.54 4.61 -2.23
N THR A 225 -15.62 3.71 -3.21
CA THR A 225 -16.73 2.74 -3.27
C THR A 225 -16.50 1.52 -2.38
N GLY A 226 -15.32 1.42 -1.72
CA GLY A 226 -14.98 0.42 -0.71
C GLY A 226 -15.78 0.57 0.60
N CYS A 227 -15.82 -0.51 1.38
CA CYS A 227 -16.70 -0.71 2.55
C CYS A 227 -16.87 0.55 3.43
N GLY A 228 -18.03 1.20 3.32
CA GLY A 228 -18.31 2.51 3.92
C GLY A 228 -18.85 2.48 5.34
N ASP A 229 -18.30 1.64 6.22
CA ASP A 229 -18.64 1.66 7.64
C ASP A 229 -17.53 2.36 8.43
N HIS A 230 -17.66 3.67 8.58
CA HIS A 230 -16.64 4.55 9.20
C HIS A 230 -16.34 4.20 10.66
N ASP A 231 -17.28 3.55 11.35
CA ASP A 231 -17.11 3.11 12.74
C ASP A 231 -16.14 1.92 12.86
N ARG A 232 -15.73 1.31 11.74
CA ARG A 232 -14.84 0.14 11.71
C ARG A 232 -13.37 0.46 11.53
N PHE A 233 -13.00 1.73 11.35
CA PHE A 233 -11.58 2.09 11.33
C PHE A 233 -10.89 1.61 12.60
N TYR A 234 -9.62 1.24 12.46
CA TYR A 234 -8.73 0.89 13.56
C TYR A 234 -8.78 1.93 14.68
N ARG A 235 -8.97 3.20 14.30
CA ARG A 235 -9.35 4.27 15.20
C ARG A 235 -10.22 5.31 14.50
N HIS A 236 -11.36 5.66 15.11
CA HIS A 236 -12.22 6.75 14.68
C HIS A 236 -12.66 7.59 15.88
N ASP A 237 -12.12 8.80 16.02
CA ASP A 237 -12.42 9.72 17.16
C ASP A 237 -13.66 10.61 16.91
N GLY A 238 -14.36 10.40 15.80
CA GLY A 238 -15.51 11.19 15.36
C GLY A 238 -15.18 12.09 14.18
N ILE A 239 -16.23 12.67 13.58
CA ILE A 239 -16.11 13.64 12.48
C ILE A 239 -15.90 15.05 13.06
N THR A 240 -15.10 15.87 12.39
CA THR A 240 -14.84 17.29 12.72
C THR A 240 -15.11 18.20 11.52
N GLU A 241 -14.96 19.52 11.68
CA GLU A 241 -15.19 20.49 10.60
C GLU A 241 -14.01 20.57 9.62
N GLU A 242 -12.77 20.42 10.12
CA GLU A 242 -11.56 20.48 9.32
C GLU A 242 -10.84 19.13 9.27
N TRP A 243 -10.21 18.88 8.12
CA TRP A 243 -9.49 17.64 7.80
C TRP A 243 -8.02 17.93 7.50
N ARG A 244 -7.12 17.21 8.19
CA ARG A 244 -5.68 17.23 7.93
C ARG A 244 -5.25 15.87 7.42
N HIS A 245 -4.69 15.84 6.22
CA HIS A 245 -4.17 14.62 5.61
C HIS A 245 -2.71 14.39 6.02
N THR A 246 -2.46 13.27 6.69
CA THR A 246 -1.11 12.87 7.09
C THR A 246 -0.65 11.66 6.27
N THR A 247 0.65 11.63 5.96
CA THR A 247 1.29 10.45 5.37
C THR A 247 1.74 9.45 6.45
N GLU A 248 1.52 9.74 7.74
CA GLU A 248 1.71 8.78 8.82
C GLU A 248 0.77 7.58 8.64
N LEU A 249 1.28 6.39 8.93
CA LEU A 249 0.52 5.15 8.87
C LEU A 249 -0.10 4.87 10.23
N SER A 250 -1.33 4.39 10.26
CA SER A 250 -1.95 3.97 11.51
C SER A 250 -1.20 2.74 12.08
N ALA A 251 -1.36 2.51 13.39
CA ALA A 251 -0.87 1.28 13.99
C ALA A 251 -1.58 0.03 13.40
N GLY A 252 -2.82 0.18 12.92
CA GLY A 252 -3.53 -0.87 12.20
C GLY A 252 -2.86 -1.26 10.89
N THR A 253 -2.55 -0.27 10.05
CA THR A 253 -1.81 -0.48 8.79
C THR A 253 -0.44 -1.10 9.03
N LEU A 254 0.32 -0.56 10.00
CA LEU A 254 1.65 -1.08 10.35
C LEU A 254 1.59 -2.56 10.77
N GLY A 255 0.62 -2.91 11.64
CA GLY A 255 0.43 -4.27 12.11
C GLY A 255 0.03 -5.23 11.00
N ALA A 256 -0.92 -4.85 10.14
CA ALA A 256 -1.38 -5.71 9.06
C ALA A 256 -0.28 -5.94 8.01
N VAL A 257 0.45 -4.90 7.61
CA VAL A 257 1.54 -5.03 6.63
C VAL A 257 2.68 -5.90 7.18
N ARG A 258 3.01 -5.78 8.47
CA ARG A 258 3.97 -6.69 9.11
C ARG A 258 3.46 -8.13 9.07
N ASP A 259 2.23 -8.38 9.49
CA ASP A 259 1.67 -9.74 9.52
C ASP A 259 1.55 -10.34 8.11
N PHE A 260 1.31 -9.51 7.09
CA PHE A 260 1.40 -9.92 5.68
C PHE A 260 2.84 -10.34 5.34
N ALA A 261 3.83 -9.47 5.62
CA ALA A 261 5.24 -9.75 5.33
C ALA A 261 5.69 -11.06 5.99
N GLU A 262 5.42 -11.26 7.29
CA GLU A 262 5.85 -12.46 8.04
C GLU A 262 5.30 -13.77 7.47
N ARG A 263 4.15 -13.73 6.78
CA ARG A 263 3.45 -14.91 6.25
C ARG A 263 3.69 -15.14 4.77
N ARG A 264 4.03 -14.09 4.03
CA ARG A 264 3.94 -14.07 2.56
C ARG A 264 5.26 -13.76 1.86
N LEU A 265 6.16 -13.02 2.50
CA LEU A 265 7.44 -12.58 1.94
C LEU A 265 8.61 -13.32 2.60
#